data_AF-A0A1H0XX03-F1
#
_entry.id   AF-A0A1H0XX03-F1
#
_cell.length_a   1.000
_cell.length_b   1.000
_cell.length_c   1.000
_cell.angle_alpha   90.00
_cell.angle_beta   90.00
_cell.angle_gamma   90.00
#
_symmetry.space_group_name_H-M   'P 1'
#
loop_
_entity.id
_entity.type
_entity.pdbx_description
1 polymer ?
#
loop_
_entity_poly.entity_id
_entity_poly.type
_entity_poly.pdbx_seq_one_letter_code
_entity_poly.pdbx_strand_id
1 'polypeptide(L)'
;MALRHIVSWKFAGETREERDAHAARAIAALEPLQSLVPSVRALSVHRNELFDGANYDLTLIADFDDEAGLAEYAAHPDHLPVIDLMKSITTARAASDFTV
;
A
#
# COMPACT_ATOMS: atom_id res chain seq x y z
N MET A 1 -6.34 -8.32 19.82
CA MET A 1 -6.38 -6.89 19.48
C MET A 1 -5.72 -6.80 18.12
N ALA A 2 -6.46 -6.46 17.07
CA ALA A 2 -5.88 -6.49 15.72
C ALA A 2 -5.11 -5.18 15.46
N LEU A 3 -4.00 -5.25 14.74
CA LEU A 3 -3.23 -4.09 14.32
C LEU A 3 -3.63 -3.71 12.89
N ARG A 4 -4.00 -2.44 12.68
CA ARG A 4 -4.27 -1.88 11.36
C ARG A 4 -3.10 -1.03 10.88
N HIS A 5 -2.60 -1.37 9.70
CA HIS A 5 -1.57 -0.68 8.95
C HIS A 5 -2.21 0.07 7.78
N ILE A 6 -2.12 1.39 7.77
CA ILE A 6 -2.60 2.22 6.65
C ILE A 6 -1.41 2.93 6.03
N VAL A 7 -1.27 2.83 4.72
CA VAL A 7 -0.24 3.56 3.97
C VAL A 7 -0.87 4.29 2.81
N SER A 8 -0.51 5.54 2.62
CA SER A 8 -0.92 6.32 1.47
C SER A 8 0.30 6.81 0.70
N TRP A 9 0.21 6.82 -0.63
CA TRP A 9 1.28 7.32 -1.53
C TRP A 9 0.81 8.44 -2.46
N LYS A 10 1.72 9.38 -2.75
CA LYS A 10 1.63 10.23 -3.94
C LYS A 10 2.47 9.61 -5.05
N PHE A 11 1.94 9.56 -6.27
CA PHE A 11 2.65 9.04 -7.43
C PHE A 11 3.49 10.12 -8.13
N ALA A 12 4.52 9.68 -8.85
CA ALA A 12 5.16 10.50 -9.86
C ALA A 12 4.21 10.71 -11.06
N GLY A 13 4.48 11.75 -11.85
CA GLY A 13 3.64 12.14 -12.99
C GLY A 13 2.88 13.44 -12.74
N GLU A 14 2.66 14.19 -13.82
CA GLU A 14 2.01 15.49 -13.82
C GLU A 14 0.49 15.35 -14.05
N THR A 15 0.08 14.33 -14.80
CA THR A 15 -1.33 14.13 -15.18
C THR A 15 -2.03 13.08 -14.33
N ARG A 16 -3.37 13.11 -14.33
CA ARG A 16 -4.21 12.09 -13.68
C ARG A 16 -3.95 10.73 -14.32
N GLU A 17 -3.84 10.70 -15.65
CA GLU A 17 -3.67 9.51 -16.47
C GLU A 17 -2.35 8.78 -16.14
N GLU A 18 -1.25 9.52 -15.98
CA GLU A 18 0.05 8.97 -15.56
C GLU A 18 -0.04 8.34 -14.16
N ARG A 19 -0.67 9.04 -13.21
CA ARG A 19 -0.84 8.54 -11.84
C ARG A 19 -1.81 7.35 -11.77
N ASP A 20 -2.83 7.31 -12.62
CA ASP A 20 -3.74 6.17 -12.73
C ASP A 20 -3.02 4.93 -13.30
N ALA A 21 -2.09 5.11 -14.25
CA ALA A 21 -1.23 4.02 -14.73
C ALA A 21 -0.29 3.49 -13.62
N HIS A 22 0.27 4.37 -12.79
CA HIS A 22 1.05 3.97 -11.62
C HIS A 22 0.19 3.25 -10.57
N ALA A 23 -1.03 3.74 -10.33
CA ALA A 23 -1.99 3.12 -9.42
C ALA A 23 -2.33 1.68 -9.84
N ALA A 24 -2.64 1.46 -11.12
CA ALA A 24 -2.92 0.13 -11.65
C ALA A 24 -1.75 -0.85 -11.44
N ARG A 25 -0.51 -0.39 -11.68
CA ARG A 25 0.70 -1.18 -11.42
C ARG A 25 0.88 -1.50 -9.93
N ALA A 26 0.65 -0.53 -9.06
CA ALA A 26 0.77 -0.70 -7.61
C ALA A 26 -0.28 -1.68 -7.07
N ILE A 27 -1.54 -1.53 -7.48
CA ILE A 27 -2.65 -2.41 -7.07
C ILE A 27 -2.36 -3.85 -7.48
N ALA A 28 -1.98 -4.07 -8.74
CA ALA A 28 -1.65 -5.40 -9.25
C ALA A 28 -0.48 -6.08 -8.50
N ALA A 29 0.43 -5.29 -7.93
CA ALA A 29 1.55 -5.80 -7.13
C ALA A 29 1.19 -6.02 -5.65
N LEU A 30 0.30 -5.19 -5.09
CA LEU A 30 -0.06 -5.22 -3.66
C LEU A 30 -1.17 -6.23 -3.33
N GLU A 31 -2.21 -6.33 -4.15
CA GLU A 31 -3.36 -7.21 -3.88
C GLU A 31 -2.98 -8.69 -3.69
N PRO A 32 -2.06 -9.28 -4.49
CA PRO A 32 -1.67 -10.68 -4.31
C PRO A 32 -1.01 -10.96 -2.94
N LEU A 33 -0.46 -9.95 -2.26
CA LEU A 33 0.17 -10.13 -0.96
C LEU A 33 -0.81 -10.64 0.09
N GLN A 34 -2.12 -10.41 -0.07
CA GLN A 34 -3.14 -10.96 0.81
C GLN A 34 -3.10 -12.50 0.87
N SER A 35 -2.82 -13.16 -0.26
CA SER A 35 -2.77 -14.62 -0.33
C SER A 35 -1.36 -15.19 -0.22
N LEU A 36 -0.35 -14.39 -0.56
CA LEU A 36 1.06 -14.81 -0.52
C LEU A 36 1.69 -14.67 0.86
N VAL A 37 1.26 -13.71 1.67
CA VAL A 37 1.86 -13.44 2.99
C VAL A 37 0.96 -13.95 4.11
N PRO A 38 1.33 -15.03 4.83
CA PRO A 38 0.45 -15.67 5.81
C PRO A 38 0.02 -14.79 6.99
N SER A 39 0.80 -13.78 7.35
CA SER A 39 0.49 -12.86 8.46
C SER A 39 -0.62 -11.85 8.13
N VAL A 40 -0.93 -11.62 6.84
CA VAL A 40 -1.97 -10.68 6.40
C VAL A 40 -3.36 -11.26 6.69
N ARG A 41 -4.20 -10.52 7.42
CA ARG A 41 -5.58 -10.91 7.75
C ARG A 41 -6.60 -10.28 6.82
N ALA A 42 -6.38 -9.04 6.45
CA ALA A 42 -7.11 -8.36 5.39
C ALA A 42 -6.15 -7.41 4.68
N LEU A 43 -6.35 -7.20 3.39
CA LEU A 43 -5.63 -6.19 2.62
C LEU A 43 -6.57 -5.67 1.54
N SER A 44 -6.59 -4.35 1.39
CA SER A 44 -7.30 -3.69 0.29
C SER A 44 -6.55 -2.45 -0.13
N VAL A 45 -6.65 -2.12 -1.41
CA VAL A 45 -5.90 -1.02 -2.01
C VAL A 45 -6.86 -0.18 -2.84
N HIS A 46 -6.88 1.12 -2.60
CA HIS A 46 -7.90 2.02 -3.12
C HIS A 46 -7.27 3.23 -3.78
N ARG A 47 -7.61 3.45 -5.06
CA ARG A 47 -7.31 4.69 -5.78
C ARG A 47 -8.19 5.80 -5.23
N ASN A 48 -7.58 6.94 -4.91
CA ASN A 48 -8.33 8.13 -4.52
C ASN A 48 -9.18 8.67 -5.69
N GLU A 49 -10.45 8.95 -5.43
CA GLU A 49 -11.41 9.37 -6.47
C GLU A 49 -11.66 10.89 -6.50
N LEU A 50 -11.36 11.59 -5.40
CA LEU A 50 -11.74 13.00 -5.20
C LEU A 50 -10.52 13.87 -4.81
N PHE A 51 -10.53 15.14 -5.23
CA PHE A 51 -9.49 16.13 -4.89
C PHE A 51 -8.08 15.71 -5.34
N ASP A 52 -7.92 15.23 -6.58
CA ASP A 52 -6.61 14.86 -7.15
C ASP A 52 -5.57 15.97 -7.01
N GLY A 53 -4.33 15.56 -6.72
CA GLY A 53 -3.20 16.47 -6.49
C GLY A 53 -3.14 17.05 -5.08
N ALA A 54 -4.29 17.33 -4.46
CA ALA A 54 -4.35 17.69 -3.05
C ALA A 54 -4.17 16.45 -2.16
N ASN A 55 -5.04 15.46 -2.34
CA ASN A 55 -5.01 14.19 -1.62
C ASN A 55 -3.87 13.27 -2.08
N TYR A 56 -3.64 12.22 -1.31
CA TYR A 56 -2.78 11.11 -1.73
C TYR A 56 -3.47 10.30 -2.82
N ASP A 57 -2.69 9.74 -3.75
CA ASP A 57 -3.22 9.09 -4.93
C ASP A 57 -3.72 7.67 -4.66
N LEU A 58 -3.04 6.92 -3.81
CA LEU A 58 -3.37 5.52 -3.48
C LEU A 58 -3.31 5.31 -1.97
N THR A 59 -4.21 4.48 -1.43
CA THR A 59 -4.17 4.03 -0.03
C THR A 59 -4.27 2.51 0.07
N LEU A 60 -3.36 1.90 0.83
CA LEU A 60 -3.44 0.53 1.30
C LEU A 60 -3.97 0.52 2.74
N ILE A 61 -4.86 -0.43 3.01
CA ILE A 61 -5.34 -0.77 4.35
C ILE A 61 -5.09 -2.25 4.54
N ALA A 62 -4.26 -2.61 5.53
CA ALA A 62 -3.98 -3.99 5.88
C ALA A 62 -4.16 -4.22 7.38
N ASP A 63 -4.70 -5.39 7.72
CA ASP A 63 -4.91 -5.83 9.10
C ASP A 63 -4.02 -7.02 9.43
N PHE A 64 -3.48 -7.03 10.64
CA PHE A 64 -2.61 -8.04 11.20
C PHE A 64 -3.08 -8.44 12.61
N ASP A 65 -2.63 -9.59 13.10
CA ASP A 65 -2.92 -10.00 14.48
C ASP A 65 -2.22 -9.08 15.50
N ASP A 66 -1.00 -8.62 15.18
CA ASP A 66 -0.16 -7.78 16.04
C ASP A 66 1.02 -7.15 15.24
N GLU A 67 1.92 -6.48 15.97
CA GLU A 67 3.16 -5.88 15.41
C GLU A 67 4.10 -6.93 14.80
N ALA A 68 4.16 -8.14 15.35
CA ALA A 68 5.01 -9.19 14.80
C ALA A 68 4.50 -9.67 13.43
N GLY A 69 3.18 -9.76 13.26
CA GLY A 69 2.56 -10.04 11.96
C GLY A 69 2.87 -8.95 10.91
N LEU A 70 2.84 -7.68 11.30
CA LEU A 70 3.25 -6.58 10.42
C LEU A 70 4.75 -6.65 10.07
N ALA A 71 5.61 -6.98 11.03
CA ALA A 71 7.05 -7.12 10.80
C ALA A 71 7.37 -8.28 9.84
N GLU A 72 6.67 -9.42 9.96
CA GLU A 72 6.78 -10.53 9.01
C GLU A 72 6.40 -10.07 7.59
N TYR A 73 5.28 -9.37 7.44
CA TYR A 73 4.85 -8.83 6.15
C TYR A 73 5.86 -7.85 5.56
N ALA A 74 6.38 -6.93 6.39
CA ALA A 74 7.34 -5.93 5.95
C ALA A 74 8.63 -6.57 5.38
N ALA A 75 9.06 -7.70 5.94
CA ALA A 75 10.25 -8.43 5.53
C ALA A 75 9.98 -9.58 4.53
N HIS A 76 8.73 -9.86 4.19
CA HIS A 76 8.37 -11.04 3.40
C HIS A 76 8.98 -10.97 1.98
N PRO A 77 9.57 -12.06 1.45
CA PRO A 77 10.20 -12.07 0.12
C PRO A 77 9.28 -11.60 -1.01
N ASP A 78 7.98 -11.87 -0.95
CA ASP A 78 7.02 -11.40 -1.95
C ASP A 78 6.68 -9.91 -1.81
N HIS A 79 6.86 -9.31 -0.63
CA HIS A 79 6.62 -7.88 -0.41
C HIS A 79 7.83 -7.02 -0.82
N LEU A 80 9.06 -7.53 -0.71
CA LEU A 80 10.27 -6.77 -1.04
C LEU A 80 10.28 -6.21 -2.49
N PRO A 81 9.93 -6.99 -3.54
CA PRO A 81 9.80 -6.46 -4.90
C PRO A 81 8.75 -5.35 -5.03
N VAL A 82 7.69 -5.42 -4.23
CA VAL A 82 6.63 -4.41 -4.21
C VAL A 82 7.15 -3.11 -3.60
N ILE A 83 7.96 -3.18 -2.54
CA ILE A 83 8.62 -1.99 -1.97
C ILE A 83 9.47 -1.29 -3.03
N ASP A 84 10.26 -2.04 -3.81
CA ASP A 84 11.13 -1.47 -4.84
C ASP A 84 10.33 -0.86 -5.99
N LEU A 85 9.26 -1.52 -6.43
CA LEU A 85 8.30 -0.95 -7.37
C LEU A 85 7.73 0.37 -6.83
N MET A 86 7.22 0.40 -5.60
CA MET A 86 6.60 1.58 -5.00
C MET A 86 7.59 2.74 -4.92
N LYS A 87 8.85 2.50 -4.51
CA LYS A 87 9.90 3.54 -4.52
C LYS A 87 10.16 4.13 -5.90
N SER A 88 10.01 3.34 -6.97
CA SER A 88 10.26 3.80 -8.34
C SER A 88 9.13 4.67 -8.91
N ILE A 89 7.92 4.58 -8.37
CA ILE A 89 6.72 5.24 -8.92
C ILE A 89 6.11 6.29 -7.98
N THR A 90 6.61 6.42 -6.75
CA THR A 90 6.06 7.34 -5.74
C THR A 90 6.99 8.50 -5.42
N THR A 91 6.40 9.63 -5.04
CA THR A 91 7.10 10.87 -4.64
C THR A 91 6.93 11.18 -3.17
N ALA A 92 5.87 10.67 -2.53
CA ALA A 92 5.65 10.79 -1.10
C ALA A 92 4.94 9.56 -0.54
N ARG A 93 5.16 9.29 0.75
CA ARG A 93 4.54 8.20 1.51
C ARG A 93 4.16 8.71 2.90
N ALA A 94 2.99 8.33 3.38
CA ALA A 94 2.57 8.48 4.77
C ALA A 94 2.07 7.13 5.29
N ALA A 95 2.30 6.82 6.56
CA ALA A 95 1.83 5.58 7.18
C ALA A 95 1.35 5.82 8.62
N SER A 96 0.34 5.07 9.02
CA SER A 96 -0.23 5.09 10.36
C SER A 96 -0.55 3.66 10.80
N ASP A 97 -0.14 3.33 12.02
CA ASP A 97 -0.31 2.01 12.63
C ASP A 97 -1.04 2.16 13.97
N PHE A 98 -2.14 1.44 14.17
CA PHE A 98 -2.93 1.50 15.40
C PHE A 98 -3.74 0.23 15.64
N THR A 99 -4.01 -0.05 16.91
CA THR A 99 -4.86 -1.17 17.32
C THR A 99 -6.34 -0.85 17.10
N VAL A 100 -7.11 -1.82 16.62
CA VAL A 100 -8.57 -1.79 16.47
C VAL A 100 -9.30 -2.72 17.45
#